data_AF-A0A7K3Y1U2-F1
#
_entry.id   AF-A0A7K3Y1U2-F1
#
_cell.length_a   1.000
_cell.length_b   1.000
_cell.length_c   1.000
_cell.angle_alpha   90.00
_cell.angle_beta   90.00
_cell.angle_gamma   90.00
#
_symmetry.space_group_name_H-M   'P 1'
#
loop_
_entity.id
_entity.type
_entity.pdbx_description
1 polymer ?
#
loop_
_entity_poly.entity_id
_entity_poly.type
_entity_poly.pdbx_seq_one_letter_code
_entity_poly.pdbx_strand_id
1 'polypeptide(L)'
;MTKKIGKLLALTGIILALCLFSAGCTDTSADGAKKISIGYVTWDCAIASSNVMQQVFEEAGYDVEMIAVDAGPLFQALASGNVDFTTTGWLPHTHEHYWEQYGDRIDYVKDNIPGAARIGLVVPTYV
;
A
#
# COMPACT_ATOMS: atom_id res chain seq x y z
N MET A 1 5.75 -17.42 60.48
CA MET A 1 4.99 -16.47 59.62
C MET A 1 5.87 -15.61 58.70
N THR A 2 7.17 -15.45 58.98
CA THR A 2 8.10 -14.56 58.24
C THR A 2 8.45 -15.01 56.81
N LYS A 3 8.47 -16.32 56.50
CA LYS A 3 8.78 -16.83 55.15
C LYS A 3 7.71 -16.52 54.08
N LYS A 4 6.44 -16.35 54.47
CA LYS A 4 5.35 -16.01 53.51
C LYS A 4 5.41 -14.54 53.08
N ILE A 5 5.81 -13.65 53.98
CA ILE A 5 5.95 -12.21 53.72
C ILE A 5 7.12 -11.92 52.77
N GLY A 6 8.25 -12.63 52.91
CA GLY A 6 9.38 -12.51 51.98
C GLY A 6 9.06 -12.96 50.55
N LYS A 7 8.26 -14.03 50.40
CA LYS A 7 7.79 -14.49 49.08
C LYS A 7 6.79 -13.50 48.46
N LEU A 8 5.96 -12.85 49.27
CA LEU A 8 5.01 -11.86 48.79
C LEU A 8 5.72 -10.59 48.30
N LEU A 9 6.72 -10.08 49.04
CA LEU A 9 7.54 -8.93 48.64
C LEU A 9 8.39 -9.18 47.38
N ALA A 10 8.92 -10.40 47.23
CA ALA A 10 9.64 -10.78 46.02
C ALA A 10 8.72 -10.85 44.79
N LEU A 11 7.47 -11.29 44.97
CA LEU A 11 6.49 -11.37 43.88
C LEU A 11 6.03 -9.99 43.42
N THR A 12 5.79 -9.05 44.34
CA THR A 12 5.45 -7.65 43.98
C THR A 12 6.62 -6.92 43.32
N GLY A 13 7.86 -7.19 43.72
CA GLY A 13 9.06 -6.63 43.07
C GLY A 13 9.21 -7.09 41.62
N ILE A 14 8.91 -8.35 41.33
CA ILE A 14 8.95 -8.92 39.97
C ILE A 14 7.84 -8.31 39.10
N ILE A 15 6.63 -8.16 39.64
CA ILE A 15 5.50 -7.54 38.91
C ILE A 15 5.80 -6.08 38.57
N LEU A 16 6.39 -5.32 39.51
CA LEU A 16 6.74 -3.92 39.27
C LEU A 16 7.86 -3.76 38.23
N ALA A 17 8.84 -4.69 38.21
CA ALA A 17 9.89 -4.73 37.19
C ALA A 17 9.35 -5.11 35.80
N LEU A 18 8.33 -5.97 35.72
CA LEU A 18 7.62 -6.32 34.48
C LEU A 18 6.76 -5.17 33.93
N CYS A 19 6.14 -4.38 34.81
CA CYS A 19 5.40 -3.17 34.40
C CYS A 19 6.33 -2.08 33.86
N LEU A 20 7.54 -1.93 34.42
CA LEU A 20 8.52 -0.96 33.93
C LEU A 20 9.11 -1.36 32.56
N PHE A 21 9.14 -2.65 32.23
CA PHE A 21 9.54 -3.13 30.90
C PHE A 21 8.47 -2.86 29.81
N SER A 22 7.20 -2.71 30.20
CA SER A 22 6.11 -2.39 29.26
C SER A 22 6.00 -0.90 28.90
N ALA A 23 6.73 -0.03 29.61
CA ALA A 23 6.76 1.41 29.34
C ALA A 23 7.95 1.85 28.45
N GLY A 24 8.81 0.91 28.03
CA GLY A 24 10.01 1.18 27.23
C GLY A 24 9.81 1.20 25.71
N CYS A 25 8.60 0.94 25.21
CA CYS A 25 8.27 1.03 23.79
C CYS A 25 7.49 2.31 23.49
N THR A 26 8.05 3.48 23.85
CA THR A 26 7.74 4.68 23.09
C THR A 26 8.70 4.67 21.91
N ASP A 27 8.23 4.14 20.78
CA ASP A 27 8.86 4.36 19.49
C ASP A 27 9.02 5.87 19.34
N THR A 28 10.23 6.33 19.61
CA THR A 28 10.68 7.66 19.26
C THR A 28 10.52 7.71 17.76
N SER A 29 9.56 8.50 17.29
CA SER A 29 9.33 8.75 15.87
C SER A 29 10.63 9.27 15.29
N ALA A 30 11.45 8.35 14.77
CA ALA A 30 12.44 8.67 13.78
C ALA A 30 11.63 9.24 12.61
N ASP A 31 11.98 10.46 12.22
CA ASP A 31 11.46 11.18 11.06
C ASP A 31 11.90 10.44 9.78
N GLY A 32 11.47 9.19 9.65
CA GLY A 32 11.78 8.30 8.54
C GLY A 32 10.81 8.58 7.41
N ALA A 33 11.33 8.55 6.17
CA ALA A 33 10.52 8.66 4.96
C ALA A 33 9.33 7.70 5.05
N LYS A 34 8.12 8.22 4.80
CA LYS A 34 6.91 7.41 4.79
C LYS A 34 6.99 6.46 3.60
N LYS A 35 6.68 5.18 3.81
CA LYS A 35 6.67 4.19 2.73
C LYS A 35 5.38 4.28 1.93
N ILE A 36 5.47 4.08 0.63
CA ILE A 36 4.34 3.91 -0.27
C ILE A 36 4.64 2.86 -1.33
N SER A 37 3.67 2.01 -1.62
CA SER A 37 3.75 0.99 -2.66
C SER A 37 2.92 1.36 -3.89
N ILE A 38 3.53 1.30 -5.06
CA ILE A 38 2.89 1.56 -6.36
C ILE A 38 2.82 0.26 -7.15
N GLY A 39 1.61 -0.25 -7.33
CA GLY A 39 1.35 -1.43 -8.15
C GLY A 39 1.07 -1.06 -9.60
N TYR A 40 1.70 -1.77 -10.53
CA TYR A 40 1.54 -1.53 -11.96
C TYR A 40 1.61 -2.82 -12.77
N VAL A 41 0.89 -2.84 -13.90
CA VAL A 41 1.02 -3.87 -14.93
C VAL A 41 2.16 -3.51 -15.88
N THR A 42 2.75 -4.49 -16.53
CA THR A 42 3.92 -4.30 -17.41
C THR A 42 3.55 -3.83 -18.83
N TRP A 43 2.56 -2.95 -18.94
CA TRP A 43 2.23 -2.24 -20.19
C TRP A 43 3.03 -0.93 -20.25
N ASP A 44 3.49 -0.53 -21.44
CA ASP A 44 4.35 0.66 -21.59
C ASP A 44 3.75 1.93 -20.97
N CYS A 45 2.44 2.14 -21.13
CA CYS A 45 1.72 3.27 -20.54
C CYS A 45 1.67 3.25 -19.01
N ALA A 46 1.55 2.05 -18.43
CA ALA A 46 1.51 1.83 -17.00
C ALA A 46 2.89 2.03 -16.37
N ILE A 47 3.93 1.48 -17.01
CA ILE A 47 5.34 1.69 -16.63
C ILE A 47 5.66 3.18 -16.65
N ALA A 48 5.35 3.87 -17.74
CA ALA A 48 5.63 5.29 -17.88
C ALA A 48 4.93 6.13 -16.80
N SER A 49 3.61 5.98 -16.64
CA SER A 49 2.84 6.76 -15.66
C SER A 49 3.23 6.46 -14.21
N SER A 50 3.54 5.20 -13.88
CA SER A 50 3.94 4.79 -12.53
C SER A 50 5.33 5.30 -12.17
N ASN A 51 6.29 5.32 -13.10
CA ASN A 51 7.61 5.90 -12.87
C ASN A 51 7.56 7.44 -12.69
N VAL A 52 6.68 8.13 -13.41
CA VAL A 52 6.45 9.57 -13.16
C VAL A 52 5.92 9.78 -11.74
N MET A 53 4.95 8.98 -11.31
CA MET A 53 4.41 9.08 -9.95
C MET A 53 5.42 8.68 -8.87
N GLN A 54 6.28 7.70 -9.13
CA GLN A 54 7.40 7.37 -8.27
C GLN A 54 8.25 8.61 -7.99
N GLN A 55 8.68 9.33 -9.03
CA GLN A 55 9.47 10.55 -8.87
C GLN A 55 8.73 11.63 -8.06
N VAL A 56 7.43 11.81 -8.30
CA VAL A 56 6.61 12.78 -7.54
C VAL A 56 6.55 12.41 -6.04
N PHE A 57 6.40 11.13 -5.71
CA PHE A 57 6.38 10.68 -4.31
C PHE A 57 7.77 10.77 -3.66
N GLU A 58 8.84 10.44 -4.38
CA GLU A 58 10.23 10.58 -3.92
C GLU A 58 10.56 12.06 -3.63
N GLU A 59 10.19 12.99 -4.53
CA GLU A 59 10.34 14.44 -4.31
C GLU A 59 9.53 14.95 -3.11
N ALA A 60 8.40 14.31 -2.81
CA ALA A 60 7.58 14.59 -1.63
C ALA A 60 8.11 13.92 -0.33
N GLY A 61 9.24 13.20 -0.39
CA GLY A 61 9.89 12.60 0.77
C GLY A 61 9.39 11.21 1.16
N TYR A 62 8.75 10.47 0.24
CA TYR A 62 8.37 9.08 0.46
C TYR A 62 9.46 8.10 0.01
N ASP A 63 9.51 6.94 0.66
CA ASP A 63 10.27 5.76 0.22
C ASP A 63 9.33 4.89 -0.63
N VAL A 64 9.58 4.83 -1.94
CA VAL A 64 8.65 4.25 -2.91
C VAL A 64 9.05 2.83 -3.29
N GLU A 65 8.12 1.89 -3.14
CA GLU A 65 8.26 0.52 -3.63
C GLU A 65 7.43 0.33 -4.91
N MET A 66 8.10 -0.09 -6.00
CA MET A 66 7.45 -0.35 -7.29
C MET A 66 7.17 -1.85 -7.45
N ILE A 67 5.89 -2.23 -7.55
CA ILE A 67 5.45 -3.63 -7.61
C ILE A 67 4.86 -3.95 -8.97
N ALA A 68 5.59 -4.72 -9.78
CA ALA A 68 5.10 -5.25 -11.05
C ALA A 68 4.19 -6.45 -10.81
N VAL A 69 2.95 -6.39 -11.32
CA VAL A 69 1.93 -7.41 -11.06
C VAL A 69 0.90 -7.45 -12.19
N ASP A 70 0.27 -8.60 -12.43
CA ASP A 70 -0.82 -8.74 -13.40
C ASP A 70 -2.08 -7.99 -12.95
N ALA A 71 -2.97 -7.66 -13.90
CA ALA A 71 -4.13 -6.81 -13.64
C ALA A 71 -5.07 -7.37 -12.54
N GLY A 72 -5.42 -8.65 -12.58
CA GLY A 72 -6.30 -9.24 -11.56
C GLY A 72 -5.70 -9.15 -10.14
N PRO A 73 -4.49 -9.68 -9.92
CA PRO A 73 -3.81 -9.55 -8.63
C PRO A 73 -3.53 -8.09 -8.21
N LEU A 74 -3.35 -7.15 -9.14
CA LEU A 74 -3.24 -5.71 -8.82
C LEU A 74 -4.47 -5.19 -8.08
N PHE A 75 -5.68 -5.43 -8.61
CA PHE A 75 -6.92 -5.00 -7.93
C PHE A 75 -7.17 -5.74 -6.62
N GLN A 76 -6.80 -7.01 -6.54
CA GLN A 76 -6.85 -7.75 -5.29
C GLN A 76 -5.92 -7.15 -4.24
N ALA A 77 -4.69 -6.78 -4.62
CA ALA A 77 -3.70 -6.18 -3.73
C ALA A 77 -4.11 -4.79 -3.26
N LEU A 78 -4.71 -3.96 -4.14
CA LEU A 78 -5.31 -2.68 -3.77
C LEU A 78 -6.41 -2.87 -2.73
N ALA A 79 -7.36 -3.78 -3.00
CA ALA A 79 -8.48 -4.03 -2.09
C ALA A 79 -8.10 -4.69 -0.76
N SER A 80 -6.89 -5.25 -0.65
CA SER A 80 -6.34 -5.79 0.59
C SER A 80 -5.36 -4.84 1.29
N GLY A 81 -5.03 -3.68 0.70
CA GLY A 81 -4.03 -2.74 1.22
C GLY A 81 -2.58 -3.24 1.13
N ASN A 82 -2.30 -4.22 0.26
CA ASN A 82 -0.93 -4.67 -0.01
C ASN A 82 -0.24 -3.81 -1.10
N VAL A 83 -1.03 -3.03 -1.84
CA VAL A 83 -0.59 -1.98 -2.76
C VAL A 83 -1.39 -0.73 -2.40
N ASP A 84 -0.71 0.41 -2.27
CA ASP A 84 -1.34 1.67 -1.86
C ASP A 84 -1.90 2.46 -3.04
N PHE A 85 -1.24 2.39 -4.20
CA PHE A 85 -1.53 3.26 -5.33
C PHE A 85 -1.34 2.57 -6.68
N THR A 86 -2.15 2.96 -7.66
CA THR A 86 -1.92 2.67 -9.08
C THR A 86 -2.41 3.80 -9.97
N THR A 87 -1.72 4.04 -11.07
CA THR A 87 -2.19 4.91 -12.16
C THR A 87 -2.97 4.15 -13.23
N THR A 88 -3.06 2.81 -13.14
CA THR A 88 -3.49 1.94 -14.24
C THR A 88 -4.92 1.38 -14.06
N GLY A 89 -5.80 2.19 -13.48
CA GLY A 89 -7.24 1.91 -13.46
C GLY A 89 -7.90 2.24 -14.80
N TRP A 90 -7.92 1.30 -15.76
CA TRP A 90 -8.62 1.47 -17.04
C TRP A 90 -10.14 1.27 -16.87
N LEU A 91 -10.80 2.30 -16.35
CA LEU A 91 -12.23 2.34 -16.06
C LEU A 91 -13.00 3.22 -17.08
N PRO A 92 -14.30 2.96 -17.33
CA PRO A 92 -15.12 1.95 -16.66
C PRO A 92 -15.05 0.55 -17.31
N HIS A 93 -14.48 0.40 -18.51
CA HIS A 93 -14.68 -0.81 -19.31
C HIS A 93 -13.59 -1.89 -19.20
N THR A 94 -12.30 -1.58 -19.40
CA THR A 94 -11.24 -2.62 -19.45
C THR A 94 -11.14 -3.40 -18.14
N HIS A 95 -11.24 -2.70 -17.02
CA HIS A 95 -11.16 -3.26 -15.68
C HIS A 95 -12.52 -3.29 -14.98
N GLU A 96 -13.63 -3.24 -15.73
CA GLU A 96 -15.00 -3.28 -15.19
C GLU A 96 -15.17 -4.43 -14.19
N HIS A 97 -14.83 -5.65 -14.60
CA HIS A 97 -15.01 -6.84 -13.77
C HIS A 97 -14.22 -6.78 -12.45
N TYR A 98 -12.99 -6.26 -12.48
CA TYR A 98 -12.22 -6.09 -11.25
C TYR A 98 -12.80 -5.00 -10.37
N TRP A 99 -13.32 -3.92 -10.97
CA TRP A 99 -13.99 -2.85 -10.25
C TRP A 99 -15.31 -3.31 -9.62
N GLU A 100 -16.11 -4.11 -10.31
CA GLU A 100 -17.31 -4.74 -9.74
C GLU A 100 -16.99 -5.62 -8.53
N GLN A 101 -15.87 -6.35 -8.57
CA GLN A 101 -15.49 -7.27 -7.50
C GLN A 101 -14.80 -6.57 -6.31
N TYR A 102 -14.00 -5.54 -6.57
CA TYR A 102 -13.08 -4.95 -5.60
C TYR A 102 -13.33 -3.47 -5.30
N GLY A 103 -14.08 -2.76 -6.14
CA GLY A 103 -14.24 -1.30 -6.12
C GLY A 103 -14.82 -0.73 -4.84
N ASP A 104 -15.70 -1.45 -4.12
CA ASP A 104 -16.22 -1.01 -2.82
C ASP A 104 -15.15 -0.87 -1.73
N ARG A 105 -13.94 -1.40 -1.96
CA ARG A 105 -12.78 -1.35 -1.05
C ARG A 105 -11.61 -0.55 -1.63
N ILE A 106 -11.80 0.08 -2.78
CA ILE A 106 -10.76 0.84 -3.47
C ILE A 106 -11.28 2.24 -3.70
N ASP A 107 -10.55 3.25 -3.24
CA ASP A 107 -10.92 4.63 -3.47
C ASP A 107 -10.63 5.03 -4.92
N TYR A 108 -11.69 5.41 -5.64
CA TYR A 108 -11.52 6.11 -6.92
C TYR A 108 -11.13 7.56 -6.66
N VAL A 109 -9.87 7.91 -6.96
CA VAL A 109 -9.35 9.27 -6.71
C VAL A 109 -9.75 10.24 -7.83
N LYS A 110 -9.31 9.98 -9.06
CA LYS A 110 -9.56 10.85 -10.23
C LYS A 110 -9.19 10.17 -11.55
N ASP A 111 -9.77 10.65 -12.65
CA ASP A 111 -9.30 10.38 -14.01
C ASP A 111 -7.99 11.14 -14.30
N ASN A 112 -6.88 10.41 -14.45
CA ASN A 112 -5.57 10.99 -14.75
C ASN A 112 -5.34 11.24 -16.25
N ILE A 113 -6.01 10.50 -17.13
CA ILE A 113 -5.91 10.64 -18.59
C ILE A 113 -7.31 10.63 -19.22
N PRO A 114 -8.05 11.76 -19.18
CA PRO A 114 -9.40 11.83 -19.74
C PRO A 114 -9.40 11.73 -21.27
N GLY A 115 -10.34 10.98 -21.83
CA GLY A 115 -10.69 11.00 -23.26
C GLY A 115 -9.65 10.46 -24.26
N ALA A 116 -8.46 10.03 -23.80
CA ALA A 116 -7.38 9.62 -24.70
C ALA A 116 -7.28 8.09 -24.90
N ALA A 117 -7.82 7.30 -23.98
CA ALA A 117 -7.76 5.84 -24.02
C ALA A 117 -8.79 5.26 -25.00
N ARG A 118 -8.34 4.41 -25.92
CA ARG A 118 -9.20 3.66 -26.86
C ARG A 118 -8.86 2.18 -26.79
N ILE A 119 -9.88 1.35 -26.91
CA ILE A 119 -9.78 -0.12 -26.90
C ILE A 119 -10.54 -0.64 -28.12
N GLY A 120 -9.96 -1.60 -28.83
CA GLY A 120 -10.64 -2.24 -29.96
C GLY A 120 -9.70 -3.01 -30.85
N LEU A 121 -10.28 -3.69 -31.83
CA LEU A 121 -9.53 -4.29 -32.93
C LEU A 121 -8.96 -3.17 -33.81
N VAL A 122 -7.68 -3.29 -34.14
CA VAL A 122 -6.98 -2.34 -35.00
C VAL A 122 -6.37 -3.09 -36.17
N VAL A 123 -6.40 -2.46 -37.35
CA VAL A 123 -5.72 -2.93 -38.55
C VAL A 123 -4.73 -1.85 -39.02
N PRO A 124 -3.62 -2.24 -39.66
CA PRO A 124 -2.72 -1.27 -40.28
C PRO A 124 -3.43 -0.46 -41.38
N THR A 125 -2.98 0.77 -41.63
CA THR A 125 -3.58 1.66 -42.64
C THR A 125 -3.45 1.16 -44.08
N TYR A 126 -2.66 0.11 -44.32
CA TYR A 126 -2.42 -0.48 -45.64
C TYR A 126 -3.31 -1.70 -45.94
N VAL A 127 -4.15 -2.12 -44.99
CA VAL A 127 -5.19 -3.15 -45.19
C VAL A 127 -6.44 -2.48 -45.75
#